data_AF-A0A534ZTT6-F1
#
_entry.id   AF-A0A534ZTT6-F1
#
_cell.length_a   1.000
_cell.length_b   1.000
_cell.length_c   1.000
_cell.angle_alpha   90.00
_cell.angle_beta   90.00
_cell.angle_gamma   90.00
#
_symmetry.space_group_name_H-M   'P 1'
#
loop_
_entity.id
_entity.type
_entity.pdbx_description
1 polymer ?
#
loop_
_entity_poly.entity_id
_entity_poly.type
_entity_poly.pdbx_seq_one_letter_code
_entity_poly.pdbx_strand_id
1 'polypeptide(L)'
;DGAAEPLPPVRLVDFHCEITSEKNAMGWYLDGRVSAVVGTHTHVPTADARLLPRGTAYVSDLGMTGPRDSIIGFSVETVLPRFLRHLPTRLEVGEGPVMLNAVVVEAYRTSGRATSIQQVQRLVEVD
;
A
#
# COMPACT_ATOMS: atom_id res chain seq x y z
N ASP A 1 -35.93 -14.12 -3.70
CA ASP A 1 -35.27 -13.37 -2.61
C ASP A 1 -33.80 -13.25 -3.01
N GLY A 2 -33.42 -12.12 -3.63
CA GLY A 2 -32.17 -11.97 -4.39
C GLY A 2 -30.92 -11.86 -3.52
N ALA A 3 -30.64 -12.86 -2.70
CA ALA A 3 -29.40 -12.93 -1.95
C ALA A 3 -28.22 -13.05 -2.92
N ALA A 4 -27.31 -12.09 -2.86
CA ALA A 4 -26.08 -12.12 -3.64
C ALA A 4 -25.30 -13.41 -3.36
N GLU A 5 -24.61 -13.93 -4.38
CA GLU A 5 -23.72 -15.07 -4.21
C GLU A 5 -22.69 -14.79 -3.11
N PRO A 6 -22.33 -15.80 -2.29
CA PRO A 6 -21.36 -15.61 -1.23
C PRO A 6 -19.98 -15.25 -1.80
N LEU A 7 -19.33 -14.25 -1.20
CA LEU A 7 -17.98 -13.83 -1.60
C LEU A 7 -16.96 -14.99 -1.46
N PRO A 8 -15.98 -15.09 -2.38
CA PRO A 8 -14.93 -16.09 -2.30
C PRO A 8 -14.18 -16.01 -0.95
N PRO A 9 -13.58 -17.12 -0.46
CA PRO A 9 -12.88 -17.11 0.83
C PRO A 9 -11.69 -16.14 0.86
N VAL A 10 -10.93 -16.06 -0.23
CA VAL A 10 -9.78 -15.16 -0.35
C VAL A 10 -10.28 -13.75 -0.66
N ARG A 11 -10.01 -12.80 0.23
CA ARG A 11 -10.53 -11.43 0.18
C ARG A 11 -9.43 -10.42 0.49
N LEU A 12 -9.22 -9.47 -0.40
CA LEU A 12 -8.24 -8.40 -0.25
C LEU A 12 -8.95 -7.06 -0.05
N VAL A 13 -8.43 -6.25 0.86
CA VAL A 13 -8.84 -4.87 1.04
C VAL A 13 -7.62 -3.97 0.82
N ASP A 14 -7.68 -3.14 -0.23
CA ASP A 14 -6.83 -1.97 -0.37
C ASP A 14 -7.51 -0.80 0.35
N PHE A 15 -6.89 -0.32 1.43
CA PHE A 15 -7.40 0.78 2.22
C PHE A 15 -6.59 2.06 1.96
N HIS A 16 -7.07 2.83 0.98
CA HIS A 16 -6.46 4.09 0.55
C HIS A 16 -6.77 5.21 1.55
N CYS A 17 -5.82 5.52 2.44
CA CYS A 17 -6.01 6.46 3.54
C CYS A 17 -4.68 7.10 3.95
N GLU A 18 -4.69 8.34 4.43
CA GLU A 18 -3.49 9.04 4.90
C GLU A 18 -3.06 8.58 6.30
N ILE A 19 -3.99 8.48 7.23
CA ILE A 19 -3.67 8.42 8.66
C ILE A 19 -3.39 6.97 9.08
N THR A 20 -2.21 6.77 9.67
CA THR A 20 -1.77 5.44 10.15
C THR A 20 -2.69 4.85 11.22
N SER A 21 -3.32 5.67 12.07
CA SER A 21 -4.28 5.19 13.08
C SER A 21 -5.53 4.61 12.45
N GLU A 22 -6.09 5.23 11.40
CA GLU A 22 -7.23 4.68 10.65
C GLU A 22 -6.85 3.39 9.93
N LYS A 23 -5.66 3.34 9.33
CA LYS A 23 -5.11 2.11 8.71
C LYS A 23 -4.97 0.97 9.72
N ASN A 24 -4.43 1.25 10.91
CA ASN A 24 -4.30 0.25 11.97
C ASN A 24 -5.67 -0.19 12.50
N ALA A 25 -6.60 0.75 12.72
CA ALA A 25 -7.95 0.45 13.16
C ALA A 25 -8.68 -0.44 12.14
N MET A 26 -8.52 -0.19 10.85
CA MET A 26 -9.10 -1.02 9.78
C MET A 26 -8.52 -2.45 9.80
N GLY A 27 -7.20 -2.59 9.97
CA GLY A 27 -6.55 -3.88 10.11
C GLY A 27 -7.13 -4.69 11.28
N TRP A 28 -7.20 -4.08 12.47
CA TRP A 28 -7.76 -4.73 13.66
C TRP A 28 -9.25 -5.04 13.53
N TYR A 29 -10.01 -4.13 12.92
CA TYR A 29 -11.43 -4.34 12.68
C TYR A 29 -11.61 -5.58 11.80
N LEU A 30 -10.91 -5.69 10.68
CA LEU A 30 -11.10 -6.75 9.69
C LEU A 30 -10.35 -8.06 9.98
N ASP A 31 -9.57 -8.14 11.06
CA ASP A 31 -8.81 -9.34 11.40
C ASP A 31 -9.70 -10.59 11.52
N GLY A 32 -9.37 -11.61 10.72
CA GLY A 32 -10.11 -12.87 10.60
C GLY A 32 -11.35 -12.81 9.69
N ARG A 33 -11.65 -11.66 9.07
CA ARG A 33 -12.77 -11.51 8.11
C ARG A 33 -12.31 -11.46 6.65
N VAL A 34 -11.05 -11.07 6.43
CA VAL A 34 -10.41 -10.95 5.12
C VAL A 34 -9.01 -11.56 5.14
N SER A 35 -8.48 -11.89 3.97
CA SER A 35 -7.13 -12.45 3.82
C SER A 35 -6.06 -11.40 4.05
N ALA A 36 -6.26 -10.20 3.54
CA ALA A 36 -5.29 -9.12 3.68
C ALA A 36 -5.96 -7.75 3.73
N VAL A 37 -5.38 -6.86 4.54
CA VAL A 37 -5.63 -5.42 4.53
C VAL A 37 -4.30 -4.74 4.23
N VAL A 38 -4.19 -4.15 3.05
CA VAL A 38 -3.00 -3.42 2.62
C VAL A 38 -3.37 -1.94 2.51
N GLY A 39 -2.61 -1.07 3.16
CA GLY A 39 -2.83 0.36 2.99
C GLY A 39 -2.09 0.91 1.78
N THR A 40 -2.61 2.00 1.22
CA THR A 40 -1.99 2.81 0.16
C THR A 40 -2.19 4.29 0.46
N HIS A 41 -1.75 5.18 -0.45
CA HIS A 41 -1.85 6.65 -0.45
C HIS A 41 -0.56 7.40 -0.11
N THR A 42 0.21 6.98 0.91
CA THR A 42 1.30 7.84 1.42
C THR A 42 2.58 7.76 0.60
N HIS A 43 2.63 6.84 -0.37
CA HIS A 43 3.74 6.59 -1.29
C HIS A 43 5.05 6.11 -0.64
N VAL A 44 5.08 5.97 0.69
CA VAL A 44 6.25 5.48 1.45
C VAL A 44 5.90 4.14 2.08
N PRO A 45 6.61 3.04 1.73
CA PRO A 45 6.34 1.73 2.29
C PRO A 45 6.66 1.69 3.79
N THR A 46 5.81 1.05 4.58
CA THR A 46 5.99 0.91 6.03
C THR A 46 6.60 -0.45 6.37
N ALA A 47 7.56 -0.51 7.29
CA ALA A 47 8.19 -1.78 7.69
C ALA A 47 7.36 -2.62 8.70
N ASP A 48 6.04 -2.56 8.64
CA ASP A 48 5.11 -3.15 9.63
C ASP A 48 4.29 -4.33 9.09
N ALA A 49 4.72 -4.92 7.95
CA ALA A 49 4.11 -6.10 7.37
C ALA A 49 4.08 -7.26 8.37
N ARG A 50 2.88 -7.78 8.68
CA ARG A 50 2.70 -8.87 9.66
C ARG A 50 1.40 -9.64 9.42
N LEU A 51 1.31 -10.83 10.00
CA LEU A 51 0.02 -11.50 10.21
C LEU A 51 -0.60 -11.01 11.51
N LEU A 52 -1.88 -10.66 11.47
CA LEU A 52 -2.67 -10.35 12.65
C LEU A 52 -3.15 -11.66 13.34
N PRO A 53 -3.53 -11.62 14.63
CA PRO A 53 -3.78 -12.82 15.43
C PRO A 53 -4.82 -13.79 14.84
N ARG A 54 -5.82 -13.30 14.09
CA ARG A 54 -6.87 -14.14 13.49
C ARG A 54 -6.60 -14.52 12.03
N GLY A 55 -5.41 -14.20 11.51
CA GLY A 55 -4.92 -14.68 10.23
C GLY A 55 -5.17 -13.75 9.04
N THR A 56 -5.32 -12.45 9.27
CA THR A 56 -5.29 -11.44 8.22
C THR A 56 -3.86 -10.90 8.04
N ALA A 57 -3.35 -10.88 6.81
CA ALA A 57 -2.12 -10.18 6.48
C ALA A 57 -2.33 -8.66 6.50
N TYR A 58 -1.37 -7.91 7.04
CA TYR A 58 -1.50 -6.48 7.24
C TYR A 58 -0.21 -5.73 6.93
N VAL A 59 -0.33 -4.55 6.32
CA VAL A 59 0.74 -3.54 6.20
C VAL A 59 0.11 -2.16 6.12
N SER A 60 0.68 -1.16 6.81
CA SER A 60 0.11 0.19 6.85
C SER A 60 0.18 0.91 5.52
N ASP A 61 1.26 0.80 4.75
CA ASP A 61 1.33 1.31 3.38
C ASP A 61 2.24 0.43 2.50
N LEU A 62 1.77 0.09 1.30
CA LEU A 62 2.57 -0.61 0.30
C LEU A 62 3.71 0.24 -0.27
N GLY A 63 3.61 1.56 -0.17
CA GLY A 63 4.45 2.49 -0.91
C GLY A 63 4.00 2.68 -2.36
N MET A 64 4.74 3.52 -3.08
CA MET A 64 4.47 3.83 -4.49
C MET A 64 5.27 2.91 -5.41
N THR A 65 4.73 2.56 -6.59
CA THR A 65 5.57 2.15 -7.73
C THR A 65 5.78 3.34 -8.64
N GLY A 66 6.99 3.91 -8.67
CA GLY A 66 7.25 5.17 -9.36
C GLY A 66 8.67 5.71 -9.16
N PRO A 67 8.95 6.96 -9.59
CA PRO A 67 10.29 7.55 -9.56
C PRO A 67 10.89 7.54 -8.16
N ARG A 68 12.04 6.91 -7.98
CA ARG A 68 12.68 6.76 -6.65
C ARG A 68 13.19 8.09 -6.12
N ASP A 69 13.91 8.82 -6.97
CA ASP A 69 14.61 10.05 -6.61
C ASP A 69 13.67 11.25 -6.84
N SER A 70 12.55 11.25 -6.11
CA SER A 70 11.45 12.20 -6.28
C SER A 70 10.81 12.59 -4.94
N ILE A 71 9.95 13.61 -4.93
CA ILE A 71 9.09 13.93 -3.79
C ILE A 71 7.71 13.32 -4.06
N ILE A 72 7.46 12.14 -3.49
CA ILE A 72 6.15 11.44 -3.57
C ILE A 72 5.74 11.17 -5.04
N GLY A 73 6.71 10.98 -5.94
CA GLY A 73 6.50 10.70 -7.37
C GLY A 73 6.66 11.91 -8.29
N PHE A 74 6.85 13.12 -7.74
CA PHE A 74 7.02 14.35 -8.50
C PHE A 74 8.46 14.87 -8.46
N SER A 75 8.87 15.58 -9.51
CA SER A 75 10.20 16.21 -9.62
C SER A 75 10.49 17.10 -8.41
N VAL A 76 11.71 16.99 -7.89
CA VAL A 76 12.19 17.78 -6.75
C VAL A 76 12.15 19.27 -7.10
N GLU A 77 12.55 19.62 -8.31
CA GLU A 77 12.64 21.00 -8.83
C GLU A 77 11.27 21.67 -8.85
N THR A 78 10.22 20.91 -9.13
CA THR A 78 8.87 21.44 -9.24
C THR A 78 8.13 21.48 -7.90
N VAL A 79 8.40 20.56 -6.99
CA VAL A 79 7.74 20.50 -5.68
C VAL A 79 8.43 21.38 -4.64
N LEU A 80 9.77 21.37 -4.56
CA LEU A 80 10.51 22.04 -3.49
C LEU A 80 10.21 23.55 -3.37
N PRO A 81 10.07 24.33 -4.47
CA PRO A 81 9.74 25.75 -4.38
C PRO A 81 8.38 26.02 -3.73
N ARG A 82 7.42 25.08 -3.82
CA ARG A 82 6.11 25.20 -3.16
C ARG A 82 6.25 25.29 -1.65
N PHE A 83 7.14 24.48 -1.06
CA PHE A 83 7.41 24.49 0.38
C PHE A 83 8.25 25.70 0.82
N LEU A 84 9.21 26.13 -0.01
CA LEU A 84 10.08 27.27 0.35
C LEU A 84 9.39 28.63 0.17
N ARG A 85 8.62 28.79 -0.91
CA ARG A 85 8.06 30.09 -1.32
C ARG A 85 6.57 30.22 -1.05
N HIS A 86 5.90 29.13 -0.67
CA HIS A 86 4.45 29.10 -0.42
C HIS A 86 3.62 29.55 -1.64
N LEU A 87 4.16 29.37 -2.85
CA LEU A 87 3.50 29.69 -4.11
C LEU A 87 3.09 28.39 -4.84
N PRO A 88 1.99 28.41 -5.60
CA PRO A 88 1.64 27.30 -6.47
C PRO A 88 2.75 26.99 -7.47
N THR A 89 3.07 25.71 -7.63
CA THR A 89 3.96 25.21 -8.67
C THR A 89 3.21 24.19 -9.51
N ARG A 90 3.59 24.06 -10.78
CA ARG A 90 3.15 22.93 -11.61
C ARG A 90 3.79 21.67 -11.04
N LEU A 91 3.04 20.57 -10.93
CA LEU A 91 3.58 19.28 -10.54
C LEU A 91 3.96 18.50 -11.81
N GLU A 92 5.22 18.08 -11.90
CA GLU A 92 5.74 17.27 -12.99
C GLU A 92 6.21 15.93 -12.42
N VAL A 93 5.95 14.84 -13.13
CA VAL A 93 6.37 13.50 -12.71
C VAL A 93 7.89 13.44 -12.66
N GLY A 94 8.44 12.82 -11.61
CA GLY A 94 9.89 12.63 -11.51
C GLY A 94 10.41 11.72 -12.64
N GLU A 95 11.65 11.93 -13.05
CA GLU A 95 12.34 11.09 -14.02
C GLU A 95 13.34 10.14 -13.32
N GLY A 96 14.00 9.28 -14.11
CA GLY A 96 15.04 8.37 -13.62
C GLY A 96 14.51 7.03 -13.12
N PRO A 97 15.25 6.34 -12.24
CA PRO A 97 14.95 4.96 -11.87
C PRO A 97 13.65 4.85 -11.07
N VAL A 98 12.91 3.78 -11.32
CA VAL A 98 11.62 3.50 -10.68
C VAL A 98 11.82 2.51 -9.54
N MET A 99 11.27 2.80 -8.37
CA MET A 99 11.14 1.83 -7.29
C MET A 99 9.79 1.11 -7.42
N LEU A 100 9.80 -0.20 -7.61
CA LEU A 100 8.62 -1.05 -7.44
C LEU A 100 8.50 -1.42 -5.96
N ASN A 101 7.35 -1.13 -5.36
CA ASN A 101 6.99 -1.57 -4.02
C ASN A 101 5.73 -2.45 -4.07
N ALA A 102 5.76 -3.59 -3.38
CA ALA A 102 4.65 -4.54 -3.32
C ALA A 102 4.75 -5.43 -2.07
N VAL A 103 3.72 -6.24 -1.85
CA VAL A 103 3.77 -7.38 -0.93
C VAL A 103 3.32 -8.66 -1.63
N VAL A 104 3.93 -9.78 -1.24
CA VAL A 104 3.50 -11.12 -1.61
C VAL A 104 2.78 -11.71 -0.41
N VAL A 105 1.52 -12.12 -0.60
CA VAL A 105 0.69 -12.75 0.44
C VAL A 105 0.31 -14.15 -0.01
N GLU A 106 0.56 -15.13 0.84
CA GLU A 106 0.04 -16.49 0.67
C GLU A 106 -1.17 -16.68 1.58
N ALA A 107 -2.19 -17.39 1.10
CA ALA A 107 -3.40 -17.67 1.87
C ALA A 107 -4.01 -19.04 1.51
N TYR A 108 -4.66 -19.67 2.48
CA TYR A 108 -5.41 -20.89 2.24
C TYR A 108 -6.63 -20.62 1.36
N ARG A 109 -6.74 -21.31 0.23
CA ARG A 109 -7.88 -21.19 -0.70
C ARG A 109 -9.24 -21.46 -0.03
N THR A 110 -9.28 -22.37 0.93
CA THR A 110 -10.53 -22.80 1.59
C THR A 110 -11.00 -21.82 2.67
N SER A 111 -10.09 -21.37 3.54
CA SER A 111 -10.44 -20.51 4.68
C SER A 111 -10.20 -19.03 4.44
N GLY A 112 -9.41 -18.67 3.43
CA GLY A 112 -8.97 -17.30 3.19
C GLY A 112 -7.92 -16.78 4.18
N ARG A 113 -7.52 -17.56 5.20
CA ARG A 113 -6.51 -17.11 6.18
C ARG A 113 -5.14 -17.00 5.51
N ALA A 114 -4.47 -15.87 5.73
CA ALA A 114 -3.10 -15.67 5.28
C ALA A 114 -2.11 -16.52 6.08
N THR A 115 -1.09 -17.02 5.41
CA THR A 115 -0.01 -17.85 5.96
C THR A 115 1.33 -17.12 5.96
N SER A 116 1.50 -16.13 5.07
CA SER A 116 2.70 -15.30 5.01
C SER A 116 2.40 -13.95 4.38
N ILE A 117 3.22 -12.96 4.71
CA ILE A 117 3.31 -11.68 4.02
C ILE A 117 4.79 -11.31 3.90
N GLN A 118 5.25 -11.01 2.69
CA GLN A 118 6.62 -10.61 2.41
C GLN A 118 6.64 -9.31 1.62
N GLN A 119 7.43 -8.33 2.07
CA GLN A 119 7.65 -7.09 1.33
C GLN A 119 8.60 -7.29 0.16
N VAL A 120 8.31 -6.60 -0.93
CA VAL A 120 9.13 -6.55 -2.15
C VAL A 120 9.40 -5.10 -2.47
N GLN A 121 10.69 -4.74 -2.49
CA GLN A 121 11.18 -3.48 -3.02
C GLN A 121 12.21 -3.78 -4.10
N ARG A 122 12.03 -3.25 -5.29
CA ARG A 122 12.96 -3.46 -6.42
C ARG A 122 13.19 -2.16 -7.17
N LEU A 123 14.46 -1.79 -7.34
CA LEU A 123 14.85 -0.75 -8.27
C LEU A 123 14.77 -1.29 -9.70
N VAL A 124 14.12 -0.54 -10.57
CA VAL A 124 13.95 -0.83 -11.99
C VAL A 124 14.50 0.37 -12.74
N GLU A 125 15.58 0.16 -13.49
CA GLU A 125 16.05 1.15 -14.45
C GLU A 125 15.06 1.21 -15.61
N VAL A 126 14.69 2.42 -16.02
CA VAL A 126 13.79 2.66 -17.14
C VAL A 126 14.59 3.42 -18.18
N ASP A 127 14.79 2.77 -19.34
CA ASP A 127 15.47 3.36 -20.51
C ASP A 127 14.65 4.47 -21.17
#